data_AF-A0A4U2ZH14-F1
#
_entry.id   AF-A0A4U2ZH14-F1
#
_cell.length_a   1.000
_cell.length_b   1.000
_cell.length_c   1.000
_cell.angle_alpha   90.00
_cell.angle_beta   90.00
_cell.angle_gamma   90.00
#
_symmetry.space_group_name_H-M   'P 1'
#
loop_
_entity.id
_entity.type
_entity.pdbx_description
1 polymer ?
#
loop_
_entity_poly.entity_id
_entity_poly.type
_entity_poly.pdbx_seq_one_letter_code
_entity_poly.pdbx_strand_id
1 'polypeptide(L)' 'QETGFTFLDHAPDSKPSHLIDVIGMVKDEKLHFVWMYSREQFSKLKIQLIADGMLRHLRQLINKPTTESAFTVSDFAD' A
#
# COMPACT_ATOMS: atom_id res chain seq x y z
N GLN A 1 -18.80 -6.30 -9.08
CA GLN A 1 -18.62 -6.12 -7.63
C GLN A 1 -17.80 -4.85 -7.48
N GLU A 2 -18.46 -3.73 -7.19
CA GLU A 2 -17.81 -2.43 -7.00
C GLU A 2 -16.94 -2.52 -5.75
N THR A 3 -15.63 -2.44 -5.92
CA THR A 3 -14.71 -2.33 -4.78
C THR A 3 -14.94 -0.96 -4.17
N GLY A 4 -15.66 -0.89 -3.04
CA GLY A 4 -16.04 0.32 -2.31
C GLY A 4 -14.87 1.08 -1.70
N PHE A 5 -13.85 1.40 -2.50
CA PHE A 5 -12.81 2.37 -2.19
C PHE A 5 -13.12 3.61 -3.01
N THR A 6 -14.13 4.35 -2.58
CA THR A 6 -14.28 5.74 -2.98
C THR A 6 -13.06 6.46 -2.44
N PHE A 7 -12.21 6.94 -3.36
CA PHE A 7 -11.19 7.98 -3.21
C PHE A 7 -11.01 8.42 -1.74
N LEU A 8 -9.97 7.87 -1.07
CA LEU A 8 -9.54 8.16 0.31
C LEU A 8 -10.17 9.43 0.86
N ASP A 9 -11.17 9.31 1.75
CA ASP A 9 -11.82 10.32 2.60
C ASP A 9 -11.43 11.79 2.36
N HIS A 10 -11.56 12.22 1.10
CA HIS A 10 -11.15 13.52 0.62
C HIS A 10 -12.43 14.32 0.50
N ALA A 11 -12.42 15.56 1.01
CA ALA A 11 -13.53 16.47 0.76
C ALA A 11 -13.78 16.51 -0.76
N PRO A 12 -15.04 16.53 -1.22
CA PRO A 12 -15.41 16.39 -2.63
C PRO A 12 -14.63 17.32 -3.58
N ASP A 13 -14.17 18.46 -3.07
CA ASP A 13 -13.48 19.51 -3.83
C ASP A 13 -11.96 19.56 -3.57
N SER A 14 -11.42 18.63 -2.76
CA SER A 14 -9.99 18.60 -2.47
C SER A 14 -9.22 17.95 -3.61
N LYS A 15 -8.12 18.59 -4.04
CA LYS A 15 -7.16 17.93 -4.92
C LYS A 15 -6.60 16.71 -4.20
N PRO A 16 -6.40 15.57 -4.88
CA PRO A 16 -5.71 14.43 -4.28
C PRO A 16 -4.40 14.89 -3.65
N SER A 17 -4.25 14.63 -2.35
CA SER A 17 -3.09 15.05 -1.57
C SER A 17 -1.80 14.35 -2.05
N HIS A 18 -1.95 13.20 -2.68
CA HIS A 18 -0.86 12.34 -3.12
C HIS A 18 -0.95 12.02 -4.62
N LEU A 19 0.22 11.89 -5.26
CA LEU A 19 0.32 11.56 -6.68
C LEU A 19 0.00 10.08 -6.97
N ILE A 20 0.22 9.22 -5.98
CA ILE A 20 -0.06 7.79 -6.00
C ILE A 20 -0.59 7.42 -4.61
N ASP A 21 -1.77 6.80 -4.58
CA ASP A 21 -2.33 6.21 -3.37
C ASP A 21 -2.21 4.69 -3.42
N VAL A 22 -1.82 4.09 -2.29
CA VAL A 22 -1.66 2.64 -2.15
C VAL A 22 -2.52 2.16 -0.99
N ILE A 23 -3.54 1.37 -1.29
CA ILE A 23 -4.49 0.85 -0.30
C ILE A 23 -4.23 -0.64 -0.11
N GLY A 24 -3.90 -1.05 1.11
CA GLY A 24 -3.75 -2.46 1.48
C GLY A 24 -5.04 -3.02 2.10
N MET A 25 -5.42 -4.23 1.72
CA MET A 25 -6.55 -4.95 2.34
C MET A 25 -6.30 -6.45 2.36
N VAL A 26 -6.84 -7.15 3.36
CA VAL A 26 -6.91 -8.61 3.33
C VAL A 26 -8.28 -9.02 2.82
N LYS A 27 -8.32 -9.77 1.72
CA LYS A 27 -9.53 -10.34 1.14
C LYS A 27 -9.23 -11.78 0.72
N ASP A 28 -10.16 -12.69 1.00
CA ASP A 28 -10.03 -14.11 0.66
C ASP A 28 -8.66 -14.68 1.13
N GLU A 29 -8.30 -14.35 2.38
CA GLU A 29 -7.05 -14.74 3.06
C GLU A 29 -5.75 -14.24 2.41
N LYS A 30 -5.83 -13.28 1.49
CA LYS A 30 -4.69 -12.73 0.77
C LYS A 30 -4.56 -11.24 1.01
N LEU A 31 -3.33 -10.77 1.19
CA LEU A 31 -3.02 -9.35 1.18
C LEU A 31 -3.06 -8.83 -0.27
N HIS A 32 -3.97 -7.89 -0.52
CA HIS A 32 -4.15 -7.18 -1.77
C HIS A 32 -3.72 -5.73 -1.63
N PHE A 33 -3.16 -5.18 -2.71
CA PHE A 33 -2.87 -3.75 -2.83
C PHE A 33 -3.60 -3.17 -4.04
N VAL A 34 -4.29 -2.06 -3.83
CA VAL A 34 -4.90 -1.24 -4.89
C VAL A 34 -4.03 0.00 -5.06
N TRP A 35 -3.67 0.29 -6.32
CA TRP A 35 -2.84 1.44 -6.69
C TRP A 35 -3.68 2.43 -7.49
N MET A 36 -3.89 3.62 -6.94
CA MET A 36 -4.60 4.71 -7.61
C MET A 36 -3.62 5.77 -8.04
N TYR A 37 -3.73 6.24 -9.28
CA TYR A 37 -2.81 7.21 -9.86
C TYR A 37 -3.43 7.85 -11.11
N SER A 38 -2.96 9.05 -11.48
CA SER A 38 -3.33 9.68 -12.75
C SER A 38 -2.58 9.06 -13.93
N ARG A 39 -3.32 8.63 -14.96
CA ARG A 39 -2.76 8.12 -16.23
C ARG A 39 -2.13 9.21 -17.10
N GLU A 40 -2.44 10.47 -16.84
CA GLU A 40 -1.79 11.61 -17.51
C GLU A 40 -0.36 11.80 -17.00
N GLN A 41 -0.11 11.45 -15.74
CA GLN A 41 1.19 11.60 -15.09
C GLN A 41 2.02 10.31 -15.14
N PHE A 42 1.39 9.13 -15.00
CA PHE A 42 2.09 7.85 -14.94
C PHE A 42 1.49 6.81 -15.89
N SER A 43 2.38 6.07 -16.56
CA SER A 43 1.97 4.89 -17.33
C SER A 43 1.70 3.71 -16.41
N LYS A 44 0.77 2.82 -16.82
CA LYS A 44 0.49 1.57 -16.10
C LYS A 44 1.74 0.72 -15.91
N LEU A 45 2.62 0.65 -16.91
CA LEU A 45 3.85 -0.13 -16.83
C LEU A 45 4.80 0.38 -15.74
N LYS A 46 4.93 1.70 -15.59
CA LYS A 46 5.75 2.29 -14.52
C LYS A 46 5.21 1.93 -13.13
N ILE A 47 3.89 2.07 -12.92
CA ILE A 47 3.26 1.74 -11.64
C ILE A 47 3.37 0.23 -11.36
N GLN A 48 3.19 -0.63 -12.36
CA GLN A 48 3.36 -2.07 -12.20
C GLN A 48 4.78 -2.42 -11.74
N LEU A 49 5.81 -1.81 -12.34
CA LEU A 49 7.20 -2.05 -11.94
C LEU A 49 7.46 -1.69 -10.46
N ILE A 50 6.89 -0.57 -10.00
CA ILE A 50 6.96 -0.13 -8.60
C ILE A 50 6.23 -1.12 -7.70
N ALA A 51 5.00 -1.50 -8.07
CA ALA A 51 4.18 -2.45 -7.30
C ALA A 51 4.88 -3.82 -7.15
N ASP A 52 5.46 -4.33 -8.23
CA ASP A 52 6.22 -5.58 -8.21
C ASP A 52 7.48 -5.45 -7.35
N GLY A 53 8.17 -4.31 -7.40
CA GLY A 53 9.30 -4.00 -6.53
C GLY A 53 8.93 -3.98 -5.05
N MET A 54 7.81 -3.34 -4.71
CA MET A 54 7.29 -3.32 -3.35
C MET A 54 6.95 -4.73 -2.87
N LEU A 55 6.23 -5.52 -3.67
CA LEU A 55 5.88 -6.90 -3.31
C LEU A 55 7.10 -7.79 -3.11
N ARG A 56 8.16 -7.63 -3.92
CA ARG A 56 9.43 -8.36 -3.72
C ARG A 56 10.06 -8.01 -2.37
N HIS A 57 10.19 -6.73 -2.04
CA HIS A 57 10.76 -6.31 -0.76
C HIS A 57 9.91 -6.74 0.43
N LEU A 58 8.58 -6.63 0.33
CA LEU A 58 7.66 -7.07 1.38
C LEU A 58 7.81 -8.57 1.67
N ARG A 59 7.87 -9.41 0.62
CA ARG A 59 8.12 -10.85 0.77
C ARG A 59 9.46 -11.13 1.44
N GLN A 60 10.50 -10.37 1.10
CA GLN A 60 11.81 -10.49 1.77
C GLN A 60 11.74 -10.11 3.25
N LEU A 61 10.96 -9.08 3.62
CA LEU A 61 10.79 -8.68 5.02
C LEU A 61 10.03 -9.75 5.83
N ILE A 62 8.94 -10.27 5.29
CA ILE A 62 8.11 -11.29 5.96
C ILE A 62 8.85 -12.63 6.08
N ASN A 63 9.64 -13.01 5.07
CA ASN A 63 10.35 -14.29 5.06
C ASN A 63 11.67 -14.26 5.84
N LYS A 64 12.11 -13.10 6.34
CA LYS A 64 13.23 -13.07 7.28
C LYS A 64 12.75 -13.73 8.57
N PRO A 65 13.54 -14.65 9.16
CA PRO A 65 13.18 -15.22 10.46
C PRO A 65 13.00 -14.06 11.43
N THR A 66 11.80 -13.96 11.99
CA THR A 66 11.55 -13.12 13.15
C THR A 66 12.46 -13.65 14.24
N THR A 67 13.63 -13.03 14.44
CA THR A 67 14.26 -13.06 15.75
C THR A 67 13.17 -12.61 16.71
N GLU A 68 12.76 -13.46 17.64
CA GLU A 68 11.71 -13.15 18.63
C GLU A 68 11.88 -11.71 19.12
N SER A 69 11.06 -10.80 18.61
CA SER A 69 11.00 -9.46 19.12
C SER A 69 9.98 -9.50 20.24
N ALA A 70 10.45 -9.80 21.46
CA ALA A 70 9.81 -9.20 22.61
C ALA A 70 9.67 -7.70 22.31
N PHE A 71 8.47 -7.14 22.47
CA PHE A 71 8.22 -5.72 22.20
C PHE A 71 9.36 -4.89 22.79
N THR A 72 9.97 -4.07 21.95
CA THR A 72 11.08 -3.21 22.39
C THR A 72 10.52 -1.90 22.92
N VAL A 73 11.32 -1.18 23.69
CA VAL A 73 10.95 0.16 24.20
C VAL A 73 10.54 1.11 23.07
N SER A 74 11.05 0.92 21.85
CA SER A 74 10.68 1.70 20.67
C SER A 74 9.24 1.49 20.18
N ASP A 75 8.56 0.42 20.60
CA ASP A 75 7.17 0.14 20.19
C ASP A 75 6.14 0.94 21.01
N PHE A 76 6.55 1.57 22.11
CA PHE A 76 5.68 2.30 23.05
C PHE A 76 6.13 3.75 23.32
N ALA A 77 7.00 4.32 22.48
CA ALA A 77 7.42 5.70 22.69
C ALA A 77 6.26 6.68 22.38
N ASP A 78 5.88 7.46 23.39
CA ASP A 78 5.02 8.65 23.34
C ASP A 78 5.66 9.81 22.54
#